data_AF-A0A413BB25-F1
#
_entry.id   AF-A0A413BB25-F1
#
_cell.length_a   1.000
_cell.length_b   1.000
_cell.length_c   1.000
_cell.angle_alpha   90.00
_cell.angle_beta   90.00
_cell.angle_gamma   90.00
#
_symmetry.space_group_name_H-M   'P 1'
#
loop_
_entity.id
_entity.type
_entity.pdbx_description
1 polymer ?
#
loop_
_entity_poly.entity_id
_entity_poly.type
_entity_poly.pdbx_seq_one_letter_code
_entity_poly.pdbx_strand_id
1 'polypeptide(L)'
;MLHQNLYCNYAKMLDGEIAYTRLLTAFFSDYNNTVFNRFTNITYEVTNIFALIISEKRLMYVERQRLIEILSQKAKKVIHMGLLFKVLKTENTEGCNKLIRRFLPCINQSYQSNESFDITENVKKYFEIAYLYTNLDSDKSLEYIRKGLNSGVIRHGWRKDGIVDHFLLDALSIMWNKYYFELQELQGFTKKYFQMVLAINQITDENYRCSAIKKIIEILLENDFELAKDMMKAVVSNNLHINELILQYCMALVKVGEPVDEIVSWFDYFDIVNHNEESISMKLQILLMIYKSDWYDKKEKESIRDKIRYYADEGWISTPVQWDEDLFQFYLNFCQNENIDAHLRNMTKEYEAEKNSEKNKFCKKIAKCKTKKYLQKLCEELMDYHNHIIIQSGDDWDMIVDKVYEIDGNADKILAYMEACKYPHDVYYTSNSSYFYMPLGRIIEKEGLTTKVWNHLKKNGGYGDFISIIRAYDYINNKKMCKRLFTRFFQYCEFLVYDESYYEQNTE
;
A
#
# COMPACT_ATOMS: atom_id res chain seq x y z
N MET A 1 4.11 -13.88 44.89
CA MET A 1 5.03 -13.54 46.01
C MET A 1 6.05 -12.49 45.60
N LEU A 2 6.95 -12.75 44.62
CA LEU A 2 7.98 -11.80 44.16
C LEU A 2 7.47 -10.36 43.94
N HIS A 3 6.47 -10.17 43.07
CA HIS A 3 5.92 -8.84 42.76
C HIS A 3 5.33 -8.13 43.99
N GLN A 4 4.52 -8.84 44.78
CA GLN A 4 3.92 -8.30 46.00
C GLN A 4 4.99 -7.89 47.01
N ASN A 5 6.01 -8.72 47.23
CA ASN A 5 7.12 -8.40 48.12
C ASN A 5 7.93 -7.21 47.62
N LEU A 6 8.20 -7.14 46.32
CA LEU A 6 8.88 -6.01 45.70
C LEU A 6 8.07 -4.71 45.88
N TYR A 7 6.76 -4.75 45.63
CA TYR A 7 5.87 -3.60 45.82
C TYR A 7 5.82 -3.14 47.28
N CYS A 8 5.63 -4.06 48.22
CA CYS A 8 5.63 -3.75 49.65
C CYS A 8 6.97 -3.15 50.10
N ASN A 9 8.09 -3.70 49.62
CA ASN A 9 9.42 -3.17 49.94
C ASN A 9 9.66 -1.80 49.27
N TYR A 10 9.12 -1.56 48.08
CA TYR A 10 9.17 -0.24 47.46
C TYR A 10 8.43 0.80 48.31
N ALA A 11 7.21 0.50 48.78
CA ALA A 11 6.48 1.40 49.68
C ALA A 11 7.28 1.72 50.95
N LYS A 12 7.85 0.69 51.61
CA LYS A 12 8.73 0.88 52.78
C LYS A 12 9.98 1.71 52.49
N MET A 13 10.52 1.62 51.27
CA MET A 13 11.65 2.44 50.85
C MET A 13 11.25 3.91 50.68
N LEU A 14 10.06 4.19 50.15
CA LEU A 14 9.53 5.56 50.06
C LEU A 14 9.38 6.19 51.45
N ASP A 15 8.88 5.40 52.41
CA ASP A 15 8.71 5.79 53.82
C ASP A 15 10.05 5.88 54.59
N GLY A 16 11.16 5.47 53.97
CA GLY A 16 12.49 5.51 54.58
C GLY A 16 12.76 4.39 55.58
N GLU A 17 11.87 3.40 55.70
CA GLU A 17 12.03 2.26 56.61
C GLU A 17 13.14 1.31 56.18
N ILE A 18 13.39 1.20 54.87
CA ILE A 18 14.46 0.37 54.30
C ILE A 18 15.25 1.11 53.23
N ALA A 19 16.56 0.82 53.16
CA ALA A 19 17.40 1.28 52.05
C ALA A 19 17.17 0.43 50.80
N TYR A 20 17.46 1.01 49.62
CA TYR A 20 17.34 0.31 48.32
C TYR A 20 18.21 -0.96 48.25
N THR A 21 19.33 -1.01 48.97
CA THR A 21 20.21 -2.19 49.05
C THR A 21 19.52 -3.37 49.71
N ARG A 22 18.72 -3.12 50.77
CA ARG A 22 17.94 -4.16 51.46
C ARG A 22 16.77 -4.64 50.61
N LEU A 23 16.13 -3.73 49.86
CA LEU A 23 15.12 -4.07 48.85
C LEU A 23 15.70 -4.99 47.77
N LEU A 24 16.88 -4.66 47.22
CA LEU A 24 17.57 -5.49 46.23
C LEU A 24 17.88 -6.90 46.75
N THR A 25 18.39 -7.01 47.99
CA THR A 25 18.70 -8.32 48.59
C THR A 25 17.45 -9.18 48.71
N ALA A 26 16.33 -8.60 49.19
CA ALA A 26 15.06 -9.30 49.29
C ALA A 26 14.55 -9.72 47.90
N PHE A 27 14.59 -8.83 46.91
CA PHE A 27 14.20 -9.14 45.54
C PHE A 27 14.98 -10.31 44.95
N PHE A 28 16.32 -10.33 45.09
CA PHE A 28 17.12 -11.43 44.56
C PHE A 28 16.92 -12.75 45.29
N SER A 29 16.62 -12.71 46.60
CA SER A 29 16.24 -13.91 47.33
C SER A 29 14.95 -14.52 46.78
N ASP A 30 13.94 -13.68 46.53
CA ASP A 30 12.67 -14.13 45.96
C ASP A 30 12.84 -14.57 44.50
N TYR A 31 13.64 -13.83 43.71
CA TYR A 31 13.91 -14.11 42.29
C TYR A 31 14.54 -15.48 42.10
N ASN A 32 15.55 -15.84 42.90
CA ASN A 32 16.23 -17.13 42.80
C ASN A 32 15.32 -18.31 43.15
N ASN A 33 14.26 -18.07 43.94
CA ASN A 33 13.28 -19.07 44.34
C ASN A 33 12.02 -19.07 43.45
N THR A 34 11.97 -18.21 42.42
CA THR A 34 10.82 -18.06 41.53
C THR A 34 11.10 -18.68 40.17
N VAL A 35 10.21 -19.56 39.71
CA VAL A 35 10.24 -20.06 38.33
C VAL A 35 9.47 -19.10 37.44
N PHE A 36 10.16 -18.49 36.48
CA PHE A 36 9.56 -17.59 35.50
C PHE A 36 9.11 -18.38 34.27
N ASN A 37 7.81 -18.36 34.00
CA ASN A 37 7.28 -18.83 32.72
C ASN A 37 7.15 -17.64 31.76
N ARG A 38 7.45 -17.87 30.48
CA ARG A 38 7.43 -16.88 29.39
C ARG A 38 6.10 -16.12 29.22
N PHE A 39 4.99 -16.64 29.76
CA PHE A 39 3.66 -16.02 29.69
C PHE A 39 3.30 -15.14 30.91
N THR A 40 4.23 -14.88 31.83
CA THR A 40 3.89 -14.14 33.05
C THR A 40 4.05 -12.62 32.88
N ASN A 41 2.91 -11.92 32.85
CA ASN A 41 2.80 -10.45 32.89
C ASN A 41 3.56 -9.81 34.07
N ILE A 42 3.84 -10.60 35.11
CA ILE A 42 4.54 -10.17 36.32
C ILE A 42 5.92 -9.55 36.04
N THR A 43 6.59 -9.95 34.94
CA THR A 43 7.91 -9.40 34.56
C THR A 43 7.83 -7.94 34.13
N TYR A 44 6.74 -7.55 33.45
CA TYR A 44 6.46 -6.16 33.10
C TYR A 44 6.17 -5.31 34.34
N GLU A 45 5.37 -5.82 35.27
CA GLU A 45 5.05 -5.14 36.53
C GLU A 45 6.32 -4.94 37.39
N VAL A 46 7.14 -5.98 37.54
CA VAL A 46 8.42 -5.91 38.24
C VAL A 46 9.36 -4.89 37.59
N THR A 47 9.43 -4.87 36.25
CA THR A 47 10.24 -3.89 35.51
C THR A 47 9.77 -2.46 35.78
N ASN A 48 8.46 -2.20 35.78
CA ASN A 48 7.90 -0.89 36.06
C ASN A 48 8.21 -0.43 37.50
N ILE A 49 8.09 -1.32 38.49
CA ILE A 49 8.44 -0.97 39.88
C ILE A 49 9.92 -0.60 39.99
N PHE A 50 10.82 -1.35 39.33
CA PHE A 50 12.23 -0.99 39.34
C PHE A 50 12.51 0.34 38.63
N ALA A 51 11.80 0.65 37.55
CA ALA A 51 11.92 1.96 36.92
C ALA A 51 11.51 3.08 37.89
N LEU A 52 10.41 2.91 38.64
CA LEU A 52 10.00 3.85 39.68
C LEU A 52 11.06 3.99 40.78
N ILE A 53 11.58 2.88 41.30
CA ILE A 53 12.68 2.88 42.29
C ILE A 53 13.87 3.68 41.78
N ILE A 54 14.29 3.46 40.53
CA ILE A 54 15.46 4.14 39.95
C ILE A 54 15.18 5.63 39.67
N SER A 55 13.93 5.97 39.37
CA SER A 55 13.50 7.36 39.14
C SER A 55 13.47 8.21 40.42
N GLU A 56 13.56 7.58 41.60
CA GLU A 56 13.53 8.28 42.88
C GLU A 56 14.58 9.39 42.96
N LYS A 57 14.12 10.58 43.39
CA LYS A 57 14.95 11.79 43.47
C LYS A 57 16.09 11.66 44.48
N ARG A 58 15.93 10.80 45.49
CA ARG A 58 16.93 10.57 46.54
C ARG A 58 18.14 9.78 46.04
N LEU A 59 18.01 9.02 44.94
CA LEU A 59 19.11 8.25 44.37
C LEU A 59 20.03 9.14 43.52
N MET A 60 21.32 9.09 43.79
CA MET A 60 22.33 9.75 42.97
C MET A 60 22.56 8.99 41.66
N TYR A 61 23.09 9.68 40.64
CA TYR A 61 23.40 9.09 39.34
C TYR A 61 24.21 7.78 39.42
N VAL A 62 25.23 7.73 40.28
CA VAL A 62 26.09 6.54 40.44
C VAL A 62 25.31 5.35 41.02
N GLU A 63 24.38 5.61 41.93
CA GLU A 63 23.52 4.58 42.53
C GLU A 63 22.53 4.03 41.51
N ARG A 64 21.90 4.92 40.72
CA ARG A 64 21.05 4.54 39.58
C ARG A 64 21.80 3.67 38.60
N GLN A 65 23.01 4.06 38.22
CA GLN A 65 23.85 3.30 37.30
C GLN A 65 24.15 1.90 37.86
N ARG A 66 24.59 1.81 39.12
CA ARG A 66 24.92 0.53 39.76
C ARG A 66 23.72 -0.40 39.89
N LEU A 67 22.54 0.15 40.22
CA LEU A 67 21.27 -0.58 40.23
C LEU A 67 20.99 -1.23 38.87
N ILE A 68 21.06 -0.44 37.80
CA ILE A 68 20.82 -0.91 36.44
C ILE A 68 21.84 -1.98 36.02
N GLU A 69 23.13 -1.81 36.35
CA GLU A 69 24.16 -2.82 36.05
C GLU A 69 23.83 -4.15 36.73
N ILE A 70 23.48 -4.12 38.01
CA ILE A 70 23.10 -5.32 38.77
C ILE A 70 21.88 -6.01 38.16
N LEU A 71 20.83 -5.25 37.84
CA LEU A 71 19.61 -5.78 37.23
C LEU A 71 19.89 -6.40 35.84
N SER A 72 20.65 -5.70 35.00
CA SER A 72 21.02 -6.17 33.66
C SER A 72 21.86 -7.46 33.66
N GLN A 73 22.63 -7.71 34.73
CA GLN A 73 23.50 -8.87 34.84
C GLN A 73 22.78 -10.04 35.49
N LYS A 74 22.07 -9.79 36.60
CA LYS A 74 21.54 -10.84 37.48
C LYS A 74 20.05 -11.15 37.26
N ALA A 75 19.27 -10.22 36.71
CA ALA A 75 17.83 -10.34 36.56
C ALA A 75 17.36 -10.37 35.09
N LYS A 76 18.21 -10.83 34.16
CA LYS A 76 17.96 -10.86 32.71
C LYS A 76 16.64 -11.54 32.29
N LYS A 77 16.15 -12.49 33.08
CA LYS A 77 14.91 -13.23 32.79
C LYS A 77 13.63 -12.48 33.17
N VAL A 78 13.75 -11.37 33.90
CA VAL A 78 12.62 -10.63 34.49
C VAL A 78 12.63 -9.16 34.11
N ILE A 79 13.81 -8.54 34.03
CA ILE A 79 13.93 -7.12 33.75
C ILE A 79 14.02 -6.88 32.25
N HIS A 80 13.01 -6.20 31.72
CA HIS A 80 12.96 -5.75 30.34
C HIS A 80 13.65 -4.39 30.22
N MET A 81 14.92 -4.39 29.82
CA MET A 81 15.75 -3.18 29.86
C MET A 81 15.21 -2.03 28.99
N GLY A 82 14.67 -2.32 27.79
CA GLY A 82 14.06 -1.29 26.94
C GLY A 82 12.86 -0.61 27.59
N LEU A 83 11.93 -1.40 28.14
CA LEU A 83 10.80 -0.90 28.93
C LEU A 83 11.25 -0.09 30.14
N LEU A 84 12.22 -0.58 30.91
CA LEU A 84 12.77 0.14 32.08
C LEU A 84 13.23 1.54 31.68
N PHE A 85 14.04 1.65 30.62
CA PHE A 85 14.53 2.94 30.15
C PHE A 85 13.44 3.81 29.53
N LYS A 86 12.43 3.22 28.88
CA LYS A 86 11.28 3.96 28.36
C LYS A 86 10.54 4.65 29.50
N VAL A 87 10.30 3.96 30.61
CA VAL A 87 9.65 4.54 31.80
C VAL A 87 10.53 5.65 32.39
N LEU A 88 11.82 5.39 32.61
CA LEU A 88 12.74 6.40 33.15
C LEU A 88 12.79 7.69 32.30
N LYS A 89 12.75 7.53 30.98
CA LYS A 89 12.74 8.65 30.03
C LYS A 89 11.41 9.40 30.05
N THR A 90 10.29 8.68 30.12
CA THR A 90 8.95 9.28 30.23
C THR A 90 8.80 10.11 31.50
N GLU A 91 9.35 9.62 32.62
CA GLU A 91 9.37 10.32 33.91
C GLU A 91 10.41 11.45 34.00
N ASN A 92 11.14 11.75 32.93
CA ASN A 92 12.22 12.75 32.90
C ASN A 92 13.27 12.55 34.01
N THR A 93 13.64 11.30 34.29
CA THR A 93 14.61 10.98 35.34
C THR A 93 15.95 11.68 35.08
N GLU A 94 16.52 12.32 36.10
CA GLU A 94 17.77 13.04 35.98
C GLU A 94 18.93 12.13 35.54
N GLY A 95 19.68 12.56 34.53
CA GLY A 95 20.79 11.81 33.95
C GLY A 95 20.37 10.63 33.06
N CYS A 96 19.07 10.44 32.79
CA CYS A 96 18.55 9.32 32.01
C CYS A 96 19.21 9.21 30.63
N ASN A 97 19.37 10.29 29.86
CA ASN A 97 20.02 10.25 28.54
C ASN A 97 21.46 9.69 28.60
N LYS A 98 22.20 10.00 29.67
CA LYS A 98 23.56 9.48 29.87
C LYS A 98 23.55 7.98 30.17
N LEU A 99 22.57 7.52 30.96
CA LEU A 99 22.36 6.09 31.22
C LEU A 99 21.93 5.37 29.94
N ILE A 100 20.95 5.90 29.20
CA ILE A 100 20.48 5.33 27.92
C ILE A 100 21.66 5.10 26.97
N ARG A 101 22.52 6.11 26.74
CA ARG A 101 23.70 5.97 25.88
C ARG A 101 24.63 4.84 26.31
N ARG A 102 24.81 4.63 27.61
CA ARG A 102 25.67 3.58 28.16
C ARG A 102 25.10 2.18 27.93
N PHE A 103 23.79 2.01 28.07
CA PHE A 103 23.14 0.69 28.04
C PHE A 103 22.52 0.32 26.69
N LEU A 104 22.40 1.28 25.76
CA LEU A 104 21.84 1.06 24.42
C LEU A 104 22.46 -0.14 23.68
N PRO A 105 23.80 -0.32 23.65
CA PRO A 105 24.40 -1.47 22.97
C PRO A 105 23.93 -2.80 23.57
N CYS A 106 23.83 -2.88 24.90
CA CYS A 106 23.35 -4.07 25.59
C CYS A 106 21.86 -4.34 25.31
N ILE A 107 21.04 -3.29 25.27
CA ILE A 107 19.61 -3.40 24.96
C ILE A 107 19.43 -3.92 23.53
N ASN A 108 20.12 -3.28 22.56
CA ASN A 108 20.09 -3.68 21.16
C ASN A 108 20.51 -5.14 20.97
N GLN A 109 21.62 -5.55 21.58
CA GLN A 109 22.10 -6.93 21.49
C GLN A 109 21.07 -7.92 22.09
N SER A 110 20.46 -7.58 23.23
CA SER A 110 19.46 -8.44 23.88
C SER A 110 18.17 -8.63 23.07
N TYR A 111 17.82 -7.63 22.24
CA TYR A 111 16.63 -7.67 21.39
C TYR A 111 16.90 -8.34 20.04
N GLN A 112 18.17 -8.35 19.59
CA GLN A 112 18.58 -9.11 18.40
C GLN A 112 18.75 -10.61 18.69
N SER A 113 19.20 -10.99 19.89
CA SER A 113 19.54 -12.39 20.21
C SER A 113 18.36 -13.27 20.63
N ASN A 114 17.16 -12.71 20.77
CA ASN A 114 15.99 -13.40 21.29
C ASN A 114 14.80 -13.18 20.36
N GLU A 115 14.63 -14.05 19.37
CA GLU A 115 13.34 -14.15 18.68
C GLU A 115 12.27 -14.48 19.72
N SER A 116 11.38 -13.51 20.01
CA SER A 116 10.20 -13.85 20.82
C SER A 116 9.28 -14.76 20.01
N PHE A 117 8.75 -15.76 20.70
CA PHE A 117 7.67 -16.61 20.17
C PHE A 117 6.39 -15.81 19.91
N ASP A 118 6.20 -14.67 20.59
CA ASP A 118 5.13 -13.72 20.34
C ASP A 118 5.64 -12.56 19.48
N ILE A 119 5.22 -12.55 18.21
CA ILE A 119 5.63 -11.54 17.22
C ILE A 119 5.20 -10.12 17.67
N THR A 120 4.15 -9.97 18.50
CA THR A 120 3.74 -8.66 19.05
C THR A 120 4.77 -8.09 20.04
N GLU A 121 5.57 -8.95 20.67
CA GLU A 121 6.62 -8.54 21.60
C GLU A 121 7.80 -7.92 20.87
N ASN A 122 8.16 -8.45 19.69
CA ASN A 122 9.23 -7.92 18.85
C ASN A 122 8.88 -6.52 18.33
N VAL A 123 7.62 -6.30 17.95
CA VAL A 123 7.09 -4.97 17.59
C VAL A 123 7.26 -3.96 18.72
N LYS A 124 6.85 -4.31 19.94
CA LYS A 124 6.98 -3.43 21.11
C LYS A 124 8.43 -3.05 21.37
N LYS A 125 9.33 -4.03 21.28
CA LYS A 125 10.78 -3.84 21.43
C LYS A 125 11.34 -2.83 20.42
N TYR A 126 10.94 -2.90 19.15
CA TYR A 126 11.37 -1.94 18.14
C TYR A 126 10.89 -0.52 18.46
N PHE A 127 9.63 -0.33 18.82
CA PHE A 127 9.12 1.01 19.17
C PHE A 127 9.70 1.54 20.50
N GLU A 128 10.00 0.66 21.45
CA GLU A 128 10.73 1.03 22.66
C GLU A 128 12.13 1.54 22.32
N ILE A 129 12.91 0.80 21.53
CA ILE A 129 14.24 1.25 21.10
C ILE A 129 14.13 2.58 20.35
N ALA A 130 13.19 2.69 19.40
CA ALA A 130 12.97 3.93 18.66
C ALA A 130 12.75 5.13 19.60
N TYR A 131 11.91 4.96 20.62
CA TYR A 131 11.65 5.97 21.63
C TYR A 131 12.90 6.30 22.47
N LEU A 132 13.75 5.32 22.77
CA LEU A 132 15.01 5.56 23.48
C LEU A 132 15.98 6.42 22.66
N TYR A 133 16.03 6.20 21.34
CA TYR A 133 16.85 6.99 20.41
C TYR A 133 16.33 8.42 20.18
N THR A 134 15.08 8.76 20.54
CA THR A 134 14.56 10.12 20.40
C THR A 134 15.47 11.15 21.09
N ASN A 135 15.88 12.22 20.40
CA ASN A 135 16.84 13.23 20.85
C ASN A 135 18.29 12.74 21.06
N LEU A 136 18.61 11.49 20.69
CA LEU A 136 19.97 10.95 20.67
C LEU A 136 20.45 10.73 19.24
N ASP A 137 19.61 10.09 18.43
CA ASP A 137 19.88 9.75 17.03
C ASP A 137 18.53 9.59 16.31
N SER A 138 18.16 10.59 15.49
CA SER A 138 16.87 10.58 14.78
C SER A 138 16.79 9.49 13.73
N ASP A 139 17.92 9.17 13.10
CA ASP A 139 17.96 8.26 11.96
C ASP A 139 17.80 6.83 12.45
N LYS A 140 18.48 6.46 13.55
CA LYS A 140 18.23 5.18 14.23
C LYS A 140 16.82 5.10 14.80
N SER A 141 16.31 6.18 15.39
CA SER A 141 14.93 6.21 15.86
C SER A 141 13.95 5.86 14.73
N LEU A 142 14.13 6.47 13.56
CA LEU A 142 13.32 6.22 12.38
C LEU A 142 13.47 4.79 11.83
N GLU A 143 14.70 4.27 11.78
CA GLU A 143 15.01 2.89 11.37
C GLU A 143 14.22 1.88 12.22
N TYR A 144 14.24 2.03 13.55
CA TYR A 144 13.50 1.15 14.44
C TYR A 144 11.98 1.30 14.33
N ILE A 145 11.46 2.50 14.05
CA ILE A 145 10.03 2.68 13.75
C ILE A 145 9.67 1.89 12.48
N ARG A 146 10.49 2.00 11.43
CA ARG A 146 10.29 1.27 10.16
C ARG A 146 10.34 -0.24 10.37
N LYS A 147 11.28 -0.76 11.15
CA LYS A 147 11.35 -2.18 11.56
C LYS A 147 10.06 -2.64 12.25
N GLY A 148 9.60 -1.87 13.23
CA GLY A 148 8.35 -2.14 13.94
C GLY A 148 7.15 -2.18 13.00
N LEU A 149 7.00 -1.17 12.13
CA LEU A 149 5.91 -1.10 11.17
C LEU A 149 5.91 -2.26 10.18
N ASN A 150 7.07 -2.75 9.73
CA ASN A 150 7.19 -3.83 8.74
C ASN A 150 7.08 -5.25 9.31
N SER A 151 6.92 -5.38 10.63
CA SER A 151 6.54 -6.66 11.21
C SER A 151 5.16 -7.13 10.70
N GLY A 152 5.07 -8.40 10.31
CA GLY A 152 3.85 -9.03 9.79
C GLY A 152 2.63 -8.91 10.72
N VAL A 153 2.82 -8.74 12.02
CA VAL A 153 1.72 -8.51 12.99
C VAL A 153 1.01 -7.16 12.77
N ILE A 154 1.74 -6.13 12.34
CA ILE A 154 1.18 -4.80 12.10
C ILE A 154 0.58 -4.70 10.69
N ARG A 155 0.89 -5.65 9.80
CA ARG A 155 0.45 -5.70 8.40
C ARG A 155 -1.04 -5.41 8.22
N HIS A 156 -1.93 -6.18 8.86
CA HIS A 156 -3.38 -6.02 8.69
C HIS A 156 -3.92 -4.73 9.30
N GLY A 157 -3.27 -4.21 10.35
CA GLY A 157 -3.69 -2.97 11.02
C GLY A 157 -3.56 -1.73 10.14
N TRP A 158 -2.60 -1.72 9.22
CA TRP A 158 -2.28 -0.56 8.37
C TRP A 158 -2.66 -0.73 6.90
N ARG A 159 -3.15 -1.90 6.48
CA ARG A 159 -3.60 -2.17 5.10
C ARG A 159 -2.61 -1.69 4.03
N LYS A 160 -1.30 -1.91 4.28
CA LYS A 160 -0.21 -1.41 3.44
C LYS A 160 -0.33 -1.86 1.99
N ASP A 161 -0.79 -3.09 1.82
CA ASP A 161 -1.17 -3.70 0.55
C ASP A 161 -2.20 -2.85 -0.19
N GLY A 162 -3.33 -2.55 0.42
CA GLY A 162 -4.35 -1.69 -0.20
C GLY A 162 -3.83 -0.29 -0.55
N ILE A 163 -3.07 0.33 0.36
CA ILE A 163 -2.55 1.70 0.16
C ILE A 163 -1.56 1.74 -1.01
N VAL A 164 -0.61 0.81 -1.07
CA VAL A 164 0.44 0.81 -2.08
C VAL A 164 -0.08 0.23 -3.41
N ASP A 165 -0.75 -0.91 -3.38
CA ASP A 165 -1.13 -1.64 -4.60
C ASP A 165 -2.23 -0.91 -5.38
N HIS A 166 -3.11 -0.19 -4.68
CA HIS A 166 -4.26 0.46 -5.30
C HIS A 166 -4.11 1.97 -5.28
N PHE A 167 -4.04 2.60 -4.11
CA PHE A 167 -4.12 4.07 -4.02
C PHE A 167 -2.87 4.77 -4.55
N LEU A 168 -1.67 4.29 -4.20
CA LEU A 168 -0.43 4.87 -4.69
C LEU A 168 -0.25 4.61 -6.19
N LEU A 169 -0.60 3.42 -6.68
CA LEU A 169 -0.55 3.10 -8.09
C LEU A 169 -1.50 3.97 -8.92
N ASP A 170 -2.73 4.18 -8.45
CA ASP A 170 -3.69 5.08 -9.08
C ASP A 170 -3.15 6.52 -9.12
N ALA A 171 -2.47 6.97 -8.06
CA ALA A 171 -1.86 8.29 -8.02
C ALA A 171 -0.68 8.40 -9.00
N LEU A 172 0.17 7.37 -9.06
CA LEU A 172 1.31 7.28 -9.99
C LEU A 172 0.84 7.26 -11.44
N SER A 173 -0.26 6.55 -11.74
CA SER A 173 -0.89 6.53 -13.06
C SER A 173 -1.29 7.92 -13.54
N ILE A 174 -1.90 8.74 -12.66
CA ILE A 174 -2.22 10.14 -12.98
C ILE A 174 -0.94 10.92 -13.31
N MET A 175 0.14 10.72 -12.55
CA MET A 175 1.39 11.43 -12.77
C MET A 175 2.03 11.09 -14.13
N TRP A 176 1.98 9.82 -14.54
CA TRP A 176 2.44 9.35 -15.84
C TRP A 176 1.57 9.90 -16.98
N ASN A 177 0.26 9.64 -16.93
CA ASN A 177 -0.67 10.00 -18.01
C ASN A 177 -0.73 11.52 -18.28
N LYS A 178 -0.45 12.34 -17.27
CA LYS A 178 -0.44 13.81 -17.38
C LYS A 178 0.95 14.42 -17.50
N TYR A 179 2.01 13.62 -17.42
CA TYR A 179 3.40 14.10 -17.37
C TYR A 179 3.58 15.26 -16.36
N TYR A 180 3.06 15.06 -15.14
CA TYR A 180 3.16 16.07 -14.08
C TYR A 180 4.58 16.20 -13.50
N PHE A 181 5.40 15.18 -13.67
CA PHE A 181 6.82 15.20 -13.35
C PHE A 181 7.65 15.03 -14.63
N GLU A 182 8.94 15.36 -14.56
CA GLU A 182 9.86 15.06 -15.65
C GLU A 182 10.05 13.54 -15.77
N LEU A 183 10.42 13.06 -16.96
CA LEU A 183 10.56 11.62 -17.23
C LEU A 183 11.48 10.93 -16.23
N GLN A 184 12.63 11.54 -15.91
CA GLN A 184 13.59 10.99 -14.94
C GLN A 184 13.00 10.89 -13.53
N GLU A 185 12.20 11.87 -13.10
CA GLU A 185 11.50 11.83 -11.82
C GLU A 185 10.46 10.70 -11.80
N LEU A 186 9.66 10.57 -12.87
CA LEU A 186 8.67 9.51 -13.02
C LEU A 186 9.31 8.12 -12.99
N GLN A 187 10.39 7.91 -13.73
CA GLN A 187 11.19 6.69 -13.71
C GLN A 187 11.70 6.38 -12.29
N GLY A 188 12.19 7.40 -11.56
CA GLY A 188 12.64 7.27 -10.18
C GLY A 188 11.52 6.83 -9.22
N PHE A 189 10.34 7.45 -9.32
CA PHE A 189 9.17 7.05 -8.53
C PHE A 189 8.72 5.63 -8.87
N THR A 190 8.69 5.26 -10.15
CA THR A 190 8.26 3.93 -10.58
C THR A 190 9.20 2.82 -10.09
N LYS A 191 10.51 3.02 -10.17
CA LYS A 191 11.50 2.05 -9.65
C LYS A 191 11.33 1.83 -8.15
N LYS A 192 11.18 2.91 -7.40
CA LYS A 192 10.90 2.86 -5.95
C LYS A 192 9.54 2.24 -5.63
N TYR A 193 8.52 2.52 -6.44
CA TYR A 193 7.21 1.89 -6.30
C TYR A 193 7.31 0.37 -6.45
N PHE A 194 8.02 -0.09 -7.48
CA PHE A 194 8.24 -1.51 -7.70
C PHE A 194 8.99 -2.18 -6.54
N GLN A 195 10.01 -1.51 -5.99
CA GLN A 195 10.69 -1.98 -4.78
C GLN A 195 9.73 -2.13 -3.60
N MET A 196 8.82 -1.17 -3.38
CA MET A 196 7.78 -1.30 -2.35
C MET A 196 6.88 -2.51 -2.62
N VAL A 197 6.51 -2.78 -3.88
CA VAL A 197 5.71 -3.95 -4.25
C VAL A 197 6.45 -5.25 -3.92
N LEU A 198 7.74 -5.35 -4.25
CA LEU A 198 8.59 -6.50 -3.92
C LEU A 198 8.73 -6.71 -2.41
N ALA A 199 9.05 -5.64 -1.68
CA ALA A 199 9.19 -5.66 -0.23
C ALA A 199 7.91 -6.13 0.46
N ILE A 200 6.75 -5.63 0.00
CA ILE A 200 5.50 -6.11 0.54
C ILE A 200 5.26 -7.58 0.12
N ASN A 201 5.56 -7.99 -1.11
CA ASN A 201 5.37 -9.38 -1.55
C ASN A 201 6.07 -10.39 -0.62
N GLN A 202 7.30 -10.09 -0.22
CA GLN A 202 8.09 -10.90 0.72
C GLN A 202 7.44 -11.04 2.10
N ILE A 203 6.79 -9.99 2.60
CA ILE A 203 6.08 -10.04 3.89
C ILE A 203 4.63 -10.60 3.75
N THR A 204 4.20 -10.96 2.53
CA THR A 204 2.82 -11.35 2.23
C THR A 204 2.62 -12.70 1.55
N ASP A 205 3.07 -13.82 2.13
CA ASP A 205 2.82 -15.21 1.64
C ASP A 205 2.94 -15.39 0.10
N GLU A 206 3.70 -14.50 -0.54
CA GLU A 206 4.15 -14.43 -1.93
C GLU A 206 3.11 -14.49 -3.09
N ASN A 207 1.79 -14.42 -2.82
CA ASN A 207 0.80 -14.89 -3.82
C ASN A 207 -0.25 -13.91 -4.39
N TYR A 208 -0.17 -12.58 -4.21
CA TYR A 208 -1.36 -11.72 -4.50
C TYR A 208 -1.12 -10.35 -5.16
N ARG A 209 0.01 -10.09 -5.81
CA ARG A 209 0.36 -8.73 -6.32
C ARG A 209 0.39 -8.56 -7.84
N CYS A 210 -0.02 -9.59 -8.59
CA CYS A 210 0.07 -9.58 -10.05
C CYS A 210 -0.77 -8.46 -10.69
N SER A 211 -1.87 -8.04 -10.07
CA SER A 211 -2.71 -6.94 -10.59
C SER A 211 -2.02 -5.58 -10.56
N ALA A 212 -1.30 -5.26 -9.48
CA ALA A 212 -0.55 -4.00 -9.36
C ALA A 212 0.64 -3.97 -10.34
N ILE A 213 1.35 -5.09 -10.47
CA ILE A 213 2.46 -5.25 -11.42
C ILE A 213 1.95 -5.11 -12.85
N LYS A 214 0.85 -5.79 -13.19
CA LYS A 214 0.23 -5.70 -14.51
C LYS A 214 -0.10 -4.24 -14.86
N LYS A 215 -0.80 -3.54 -13.98
CA LYS A 215 -1.21 -2.16 -14.21
C LYS A 215 -0.02 -1.19 -14.35
N ILE A 216 1.07 -1.36 -13.59
CA ILE A 216 2.24 -0.50 -13.78
C ILE A 216 2.93 -0.77 -15.12
N ILE A 217 3.01 -2.03 -15.57
CA ILE A 217 3.55 -2.36 -16.89
C ILE A 217 2.67 -1.79 -18.00
N GLU A 218 1.35 -1.89 -17.90
CA GLU A 218 0.42 -1.26 -18.85
C GLU A 218 0.69 0.25 -18.99
N ILE A 219 0.83 0.97 -17.87
CA ILE A 219 1.15 2.40 -17.86
C ILE A 219 2.49 2.66 -18.59
N LEU A 220 3.51 1.84 -18.34
CA LEU A 220 4.83 2.05 -18.95
C LEU A 220 4.87 1.68 -20.43
N LEU A 221 4.14 0.66 -20.86
CA LEU A 221 4.04 0.33 -22.28
C LEU A 221 3.44 1.48 -23.10
N GLU A 222 2.56 2.28 -22.49
CA GLU A 222 1.98 3.47 -23.11
C GLU A 222 2.89 4.71 -23.05
N ASN A 223 3.78 4.82 -22.04
CA ASN A 223 4.46 6.08 -21.72
C ASN A 223 6.01 6.02 -21.75
N ASP A 224 6.62 4.88 -21.44
CA ASP A 224 8.08 4.65 -21.36
C ASP A 224 8.42 3.16 -21.57
N PHE A 225 8.55 2.80 -22.84
CA PHE A 225 8.73 1.42 -23.28
C PHE A 225 10.06 0.78 -22.81
N GLU A 226 11.14 1.56 -22.72
CA GLU A 226 12.43 1.05 -22.23
C GLU A 226 12.37 0.73 -20.74
N LEU A 227 11.71 1.57 -19.93
CA LEU A 227 11.48 1.24 -18.52
C LEU A 227 10.57 0.01 -18.38
N ALA A 228 9.58 -0.15 -19.25
CA ALA A 228 8.73 -1.35 -19.27
C ALA A 228 9.56 -2.63 -19.50
N LYS A 229 10.50 -2.60 -20.47
CA LYS A 229 11.43 -3.72 -20.74
C LYS A 229 12.26 -4.08 -19.51
N ASP A 230 12.88 -3.08 -18.88
CA ASP A 230 13.70 -3.29 -17.68
C ASP A 230 12.88 -3.87 -16.51
N MET A 231 11.66 -3.36 -16.31
CA MET A 231 10.79 -3.84 -15.24
C MET A 231 10.26 -5.25 -15.51
N MET A 232 9.95 -5.61 -16.77
CA MET A 232 9.54 -6.98 -17.10
C MET A 232 10.64 -8.01 -16.83
N LYS A 233 11.92 -7.68 -17.09
CA LYS A 233 13.05 -8.53 -16.70
C LYS A 233 13.08 -8.75 -15.18
N ALA A 234 12.84 -7.69 -14.40
CA ALA A 234 12.79 -7.77 -12.94
C ALA A 234 11.58 -8.60 -12.44
N VAL A 235 10.40 -8.44 -13.06
CA VAL A 235 9.19 -9.22 -12.75
C VAL A 235 9.45 -10.72 -12.93
N VAL A 236 10.05 -11.11 -14.05
CA VAL A 236 10.37 -12.51 -14.34
C VAL A 236 11.43 -13.04 -13.39
N SER A 237 12.49 -12.28 -13.12
CA SER A 237 13.58 -12.70 -12.21
C SER A 237 13.11 -12.91 -10.77
N ASN A 238 11.98 -12.32 -10.38
CA ASN A 238 11.34 -12.50 -9.07
C ASN A 238 10.15 -13.49 -9.11
N ASN A 239 9.91 -14.18 -10.23
CA ASN A 239 8.79 -15.11 -10.43
C ASN A 239 7.41 -14.48 -10.18
N LEU A 240 7.23 -13.20 -10.55
CA LEU A 240 5.99 -12.44 -10.33
C LEU A 240 5.11 -12.31 -11.58
N HIS A 241 5.48 -13.00 -12.66
CA HIS A 241 4.78 -12.95 -13.92
C HIS A 241 3.54 -13.84 -13.91
N ILE A 242 2.54 -13.45 -14.69
CA ILE A 242 1.37 -14.27 -15.03
C ILE A 242 1.20 -14.26 -16.54
N ASN A 243 0.56 -15.30 -17.09
CA ASN A 243 0.38 -15.47 -18.54
C ASN A 243 -0.23 -14.22 -19.21
N GLU A 244 -1.23 -13.61 -18.57
CA GLU A 244 -1.88 -12.40 -19.08
C GLU A 244 -0.91 -11.21 -19.22
N LEU A 245 0.00 -11.03 -18.25
CA LEU A 245 1.00 -9.96 -18.28
C LEU A 245 2.04 -10.21 -19.38
N ILE A 246 2.50 -11.46 -19.54
CA ILE A 246 3.42 -11.82 -20.63
C ILE A 246 2.75 -11.57 -21.99
N LEU A 247 1.48 -11.95 -22.15
CA LEU A 247 0.72 -11.68 -23.38
C LEU A 247 0.70 -10.18 -23.70
N GLN A 248 0.23 -9.35 -22.77
CA GLN A 248 0.13 -7.90 -22.98
C GLN A 248 1.47 -7.28 -23.37
N TYR A 249 2.54 -7.68 -22.67
CA TYR A 249 3.88 -7.21 -22.95
C TYR A 249 4.35 -7.61 -24.34
N CYS A 250 4.24 -8.90 -24.72
CA CYS A 250 4.61 -9.38 -26.04
C CYS A 250 3.80 -8.70 -27.17
N MET A 251 2.50 -8.49 -26.98
CA MET A 251 1.68 -7.76 -27.96
C MET A 251 2.18 -6.32 -28.15
N ALA A 252 2.67 -5.66 -27.09
CA ALA A 252 3.28 -4.35 -27.20
C ALA A 252 4.62 -4.39 -27.95
N LEU A 253 5.48 -5.39 -27.69
CA LEU A 253 6.72 -5.60 -28.45
C LEU A 253 6.44 -5.73 -29.96
N VAL A 254 5.41 -6.50 -30.35
CA VAL A 254 4.98 -6.65 -31.74
C VAL A 254 4.56 -5.32 -32.36
N LYS A 255 3.80 -4.51 -31.61
CA LYS A 255 3.28 -3.21 -32.09
C LYS A 255 4.38 -2.21 -32.39
N VAL A 256 5.47 -2.23 -31.62
CA VAL A 256 6.62 -1.33 -31.84
C VAL A 256 7.69 -1.91 -32.79
N GLY A 257 7.51 -3.16 -33.24
CA GLY A 257 8.40 -3.79 -34.21
C GLY A 257 9.71 -4.34 -33.61
N GLU A 258 9.69 -4.80 -32.36
CA GLU A 258 10.86 -5.49 -31.78
C GLU A 258 11.18 -6.79 -32.54
N PRO A 259 12.45 -7.23 -32.55
CA PRO A 259 12.86 -8.44 -33.25
C PRO A 259 12.04 -9.68 -32.86
N VAL A 260 11.68 -10.49 -33.86
CA VAL A 260 10.87 -11.71 -33.66
C VAL A 260 11.51 -12.66 -32.63
N ASP A 261 12.82 -12.83 -32.68
CA ASP A 261 13.55 -13.70 -31.74
C ASP A 261 13.46 -13.19 -30.30
N GLU A 262 13.47 -11.86 -30.09
CA GLU A 262 13.29 -11.28 -28.76
C GLU A 262 11.87 -11.57 -28.26
N ILE A 263 10.85 -11.38 -29.08
CA ILE A 263 9.45 -11.63 -28.71
C ILE A 263 9.21 -13.10 -28.38
N VAL A 264 9.71 -14.00 -29.24
CA VAL A 264 9.54 -15.45 -29.06
C VAL A 264 10.28 -15.95 -27.83
N SER A 265 11.40 -15.34 -27.43
CA SER A 265 12.13 -15.73 -26.21
C SER A 265 11.27 -15.63 -24.95
N TRP A 266 10.26 -14.76 -24.93
CA TRP A 266 9.33 -14.64 -23.80
C TRP A 266 8.33 -15.80 -23.70
N PHE A 267 8.25 -16.68 -24.70
CA PHE A 267 7.32 -17.81 -24.68
C PHE A 267 7.66 -18.83 -23.59
N ASP A 268 8.92 -18.86 -23.17
CA ASP A 268 9.42 -19.76 -22.12
C ASP A 268 8.90 -19.36 -20.72
N TYR A 269 8.41 -18.13 -20.55
CA TYR A 269 7.88 -17.62 -19.28
C TYR A 269 6.37 -17.79 -19.12
N PHE A 270 5.67 -18.38 -20.10
CA PHE A 270 4.30 -18.76 -19.86
C PHE A 270 4.23 -20.01 -18.96
N ASP A 271 3.35 -20.01 -17.97
CA ASP A 271 3.04 -21.18 -17.16
C ASP A 271 2.22 -22.18 -17.99
N ILE A 272 2.91 -23.17 -18.55
CA ILE A 272 2.33 -24.27 -19.31
C ILE A 272 1.89 -25.41 -18.38
N VAL A 273 2.51 -25.55 -17.21
CA VAL A 273 2.30 -26.69 -16.30
C VAL A 273 0.90 -26.65 -15.70
N ASN A 274 0.44 -25.46 -15.30
CA ASN A 274 -0.87 -25.29 -14.70
C ASN A 274 -1.92 -24.77 -15.70
N HIS A 275 -1.49 -24.15 -16.81
CA HIS A 275 -2.35 -23.41 -17.74
C HIS A 275 -2.03 -23.68 -19.23
N ASN A 276 -1.81 -24.94 -19.60
CA ASN A 276 -1.36 -25.33 -20.95
C ASN A 276 -2.22 -24.76 -22.11
N GLU A 277 -3.54 -25.01 -22.09
CA GLU A 277 -4.44 -24.56 -23.17
C GLU A 277 -4.49 -23.02 -23.28
N GLU A 278 -4.55 -22.34 -22.13
CA GLU A 278 -4.53 -20.88 -22.05
C GLU A 278 -3.23 -20.30 -22.61
N SER A 279 -2.08 -20.84 -22.21
CA SER A 279 -0.77 -20.42 -22.71
C SER A 279 -0.64 -20.60 -24.22
N ILE A 280 -1.08 -21.74 -24.76
CA ILE A 280 -1.07 -21.98 -26.22
C ILE A 280 -1.94 -20.95 -26.95
N SER A 281 -3.14 -20.69 -26.45
CA SER A 281 -4.06 -19.70 -27.03
C SER A 281 -3.44 -18.29 -27.04
N MET A 282 -2.79 -17.88 -25.95
CA MET A 282 -2.11 -16.58 -25.86
C MET A 282 -0.88 -16.49 -26.80
N LYS A 283 -0.06 -17.54 -26.89
CA LYS A 283 1.08 -17.61 -27.83
C LYS A 283 0.62 -17.49 -29.28
N LEU A 284 -0.48 -18.15 -29.62
CA LEU A 284 -1.07 -18.10 -30.96
C LEU A 284 -1.49 -16.68 -31.34
N GLN A 285 -2.09 -15.92 -30.42
CA GLN A 285 -2.40 -14.50 -30.65
C GLN A 285 -1.15 -13.68 -31.00
N ILE A 286 -0.06 -13.86 -30.26
CA ILE A 286 1.20 -13.13 -30.51
C ILE A 286 1.77 -13.48 -31.88
N LEU A 287 1.82 -14.78 -32.23
CA LEU A 287 2.34 -15.23 -33.52
C LEU A 287 1.52 -14.71 -34.69
N LEU A 288 0.18 -14.71 -34.58
CA LEU A 288 -0.71 -14.15 -35.59
C LEU A 288 -0.51 -12.64 -35.76
N MET A 289 -0.28 -11.91 -34.67
CA MET A 289 0.05 -10.48 -34.74
C MET A 289 1.38 -10.25 -35.47
N ILE A 290 2.42 -11.04 -35.18
CA ILE A 290 3.70 -10.98 -35.91
C ILE A 290 3.47 -11.24 -37.40
N TYR A 291 2.72 -12.29 -37.73
CA TYR A 291 2.45 -12.67 -39.12
C TYR A 291 1.68 -11.59 -39.90
N LYS A 292 0.70 -10.94 -39.26
CA LYS A 292 -0.10 -9.85 -39.83
C LYS A 292 0.66 -8.52 -39.92
N SER A 293 1.64 -8.29 -39.04
CA SER A 293 2.34 -7.00 -38.91
C SER A 293 3.22 -6.66 -40.10
N ASP A 294 3.24 -5.40 -40.51
CA ASP A 294 4.11 -4.90 -41.59
C ASP A 294 5.56 -4.65 -41.15
N TRP A 295 5.85 -4.74 -39.85
CA TRP A 295 7.21 -4.57 -39.30
C TRP A 295 8.17 -5.68 -39.75
N TYR A 296 7.65 -6.87 -40.09
CA TYR A 296 8.46 -8.07 -40.30
C TYR A 296 8.52 -8.48 -41.77
N ASP A 297 9.68 -8.97 -42.18
CA ASP A 297 9.91 -9.37 -43.56
C ASP A 297 9.28 -10.72 -43.91
N LYS A 298 9.33 -11.07 -45.20
CA LYS A 298 8.72 -12.31 -45.70
C LYS A 298 9.35 -13.57 -45.10
N LYS A 299 10.67 -13.55 -44.85
CA LYS A 299 11.42 -14.70 -44.33
C LYS A 299 11.07 -14.95 -42.86
N GLU A 300 10.96 -13.89 -42.08
CA GLU A 300 10.48 -13.95 -40.69
C GLU A 300 9.05 -14.47 -40.63
N LYS A 301 8.16 -13.96 -41.49
CA LYS A 301 6.76 -14.42 -41.59
C LYS A 301 6.64 -15.89 -42.00
N GLU A 302 7.50 -16.39 -42.89
CA GLU A 302 7.54 -17.81 -43.25
C GLU A 302 7.91 -18.69 -42.06
N SER A 303 8.92 -18.30 -41.26
CA SER A 303 9.26 -19.03 -40.03
C SER A 303 8.13 -19.02 -39.00
N ILE A 304 7.43 -17.89 -38.88
CA ILE A 304 6.31 -17.75 -37.95
C ILE A 304 5.09 -18.55 -38.40
N ARG A 305 4.84 -18.63 -39.71
CA ARG A 305 3.77 -19.46 -40.29
C ARG A 305 3.86 -20.89 -39.80
N ASP A 306 5.04 -21.51 -39.84
CA ASP A 306 5.23 -22.89 -39.40
C ASP A 306 4.95 -23.06 -37.90
N LYS A 307 5.31 -22.07 -37.07
CA LYS A 307 4.97 -22.07 -35.63
C LYS A 307 3.47 -21.91 -35.37
N ILE A 308 2.78 -21.07 -36.14
CA ILE A 308 1.31 -20.93 -36.06
C ILE A 308 0.65 -22.27 -36.35
N ARG A 309 1.08 -22.97 -37.42
CA ARG A 309 0.55 -24.30 -37.75
C ARG A 309 0.74 -25.28 -36.60
N TYR A 310 1.95 -25.36 -36.04
CA TYR A 310 2.25 -26.21 -34.89
C TYR A 310 1.30 -25.97 -33.70
N TYR A 311 1.11 -24.71 -33.28
CA TYR A 311 0.21 -24.40 -32.15
C TYR A 311 -1.28 -24.55 -32.49
N ALA A 312 -1.68 -24.38 -33.75
CA ALA A 312 -3.04 -24.60 -34.20
C ALA A 312 -3.41 -26.09 -34.27
N ASP A 313 -2.45 -26.96 -34.64
CA ASP A 313 -2.62 -28.42 -34.67
C ASP A 313 -2.61 -29.05 -33.26
N GLU A 314 -1.78 -28.52 -32.35
CA GLU A 314 -1.62 -29.03 -30.98
C GLU A 314 -2.62 -28.43 -29.97
N GLY A 315 -3.30 -27.33 -30.31
CA GLY A 315 -3.97 -26.45 -29.34
C GLY A 315 -5.48 -26.30 -29.49
N TRP A 316 -6.18 -26.14 -28.36
CA TRP A 316 -7.57 -25.68 -28.31
C TRP A 316 -7.60 -24.17 -28.07
N ILE A 317 -8.47 -23.42 -28.77
CA ILE A 317 -8.82 -22.06 -28.32
C ILE A 317 -9.72 -22.21 -27.10
N SER A 318 -9.17 -21.91 -25.92
CA SER A 318 -9.85 -22.05 -24.64
C SER A 318 -10.31 -20.70 -24.09
N THR A 319 -11.55 -20.67 -23.57
CA THR A 319 -11.93 -19.68 -22.55
C THR A 319 -11.20 -20.00 -21.25
N PRO A 320 -10.68 -19.00 -20.51
CA PRO A 320 -11.16 -17.62 -20.47
C PRO A 320 -10.36 -16.61 -21.31
N VAL A 321 -9.47 -17.05 -22.22
CA VAL A 321 -8.64 -16.11 -23.00
C VAL A 321 -9.51 -15.24 -23.91
N GLN A 322 -9.50 -13.93 -23.68
CA GLN A 322 -10.18 -12.97 -24.54
C GLN A 322 -9.37 -12.75 -25.81
N TRP A 323 -10.03 -12.87 -26.95
CA TRP A 323 -9.47 -12.59 -28.26
C TRP A 323 -10.05 -11.28 -28.79
N ASP A 324 -9.18 -10.46 -29.40
CA ASP A 324 -9.62 -9.38 -30.27
C ASP A 324 -10.39 -9.96 -31.47
N GLU A 325 -11.55 -9.38 -31.80
CA GLU A 325 -12.45 -9.93 -32.82
C GLU A 325 -11.78 -9.97 -34.20
N ASP A 326 -11.05 -8.90 -34.58
CA ASP A 326 -10.35 -8.83 -35.86
C ASP A 326 -9.22 -9.86 -35.94
N LEU A 327 -8.50 -10.06 -34.84
CA LEU A 327 -7.44 -11.07 -34.75
C LEU A 327 -8.01 -12.50 -34.80
N PHE A 328 -9.16 -12.72 -34.17
CA PHE A 328 -9.86 -14.01 -34.20
C PHE A 328 -10.39 -14.34 -35.60
N GLN A 329 -11.01 -13.38 -36.29
CA GLN A 329 -11.42 -13.58 -37.69
C GLN A 329 -10.23 -13.83 -38.59
N PHE A 330 -9.11 -13.16 -38.35
CA PHE A 330 -7.86 -13.41 -39.08
C PHE A 330 -7.34 -14.83 -38.87
N TYR A 331 -7.39 -15.35 -37.64
CA TYR A 331 -7.04 -16.74 -37.33
C TYR A 331 -7.91 -17.74 -38.11
N LEU A 332 -9.23 -17.56 -38.14
CA LEU A 332 -10.13 -18.46 -38.88
C LEU A 332 -9.79 -18.48 -40.38
N ASN A 333 -9.54 -17.31 -40.97
CA ASN A 333 -9.12 -17.20 -42.36
C ASN A 333 -7.76 -17.87 -42.61
N PHE A 334 -6.81 -17.73 -41.67
CA PHE A 334 -5.52 -18.41 -41.74
C PHE A 334 -5.70 -19.93 -41.75
N CYS A 335 -6.45 -20.51 -40.80
CA CYS A 335 -6.69 -21.95 -40.74
C CYS A 335 -7.37 -22.49 -42.00
N GLN A 336 -8.33 -21.76 -42.56
CA GLN A 336 -8.96 -22.14 -43.83
C GLN A 336 -7.96 -22.17 -44.99
N ASN A 337 -7.11 -21.16 -45.11
CA ASN A 337 -6.10 -21.08 -46.18
C ASN A 337 -5.01 -22.15 -46.04
N GLU A 338 -4.71 -22.56 -44.81
CA GLU A 338 -3.68 -23.55 -44.48
C GLU A 338 -4.22 -24.98 -44.37
N ASN A 339 -5.54 -25.17 -44.51
CA ASN A 339 -6.24 -26.44 -44.37
C ASN A 339 -6.02 -27.10 -42.98
N ILE A 340 -6.19 -26.30 -41.93
CA ILE A 340 -6.09 -26.71 -40.51
C ILE A 340 -7.49 -26.72 -39.89
N ASP A 341 -7.83 -27.78 -39.13
CA ASP A 341 -9.10 -27.87 -38.42
C ASP A 341 -9.08 -26.98 -37.16
N ALA A 342 -9.87 -25.90 -37.16
CA ALA A 342 -9.96 -25.00 -36.01
C ALA A 342 -10.80 -25.61 -34.88
N HIS A 343 -10.17 -25.96 -33.75
CA HIS A 343 -10.85 -26.49 -32.56
C HIS A 343 -11.26 -25.38 -31.57
N LEU A 344 -12.57 -25.05 -31.52
CA LEU A 344 -13.16 -24.00 -30.67
C LEU A 344 -13.99 -24.57 -29.51
N ARG A 345 -13.89 -24.02 -28.28
CA ARG A 345 -14.78 -24.33 -27.14
C ARG A 345 -15.50 -23.08 -26.60
N ASN A 346 -16.81 -23.23 -26.35
CA ASN A 346 -17.73 -22.35 -25.58
C ASN A 346 -17.37 -20.85 -25.52
N MET A 347 -17.77 -20.08 -26.53
CA MET A 347 -17.76 -18.61 -26.45
C MET A 347 -19.06 -18.12 -25.79
N THR A 348 -18.98 -17.54 -24.58
CA THR A 348 -20.12 -16.84 -23.95
C THR A 348 -19.93 -15.32 -23.92
N LYS A 349 -20.82 -14.66 -24.68
CA LYS A 349 -21.42 -13.32 -24.64
C LYS A 349 -20.63 -12.09 -24.16
N GLU A 350 -20.71 -11.08 -25.02
CA GLU A 350 -20.51 -9.65 -24.78
C GLU A 350 -21.37 -9.09 -23.63
N TYR A 351 -20.76 -8.18 -22.87
CA TYR A 351 -21.45 -7.28 -21.94
C TYR A 351 -22.14 -6.18 -22.75
N GLU A 352 -23.47 -6.14 -22.73
CA GLU A 352 -24.21 -4.95 -23.19
C GLU A 352 -23.94 -3.79 -22.24
N ALA A 353 -23.46 -2.65 -22.78
CA ALA A 353 -23.33 -1.43 -22.01
C ALA A 353 -24.73 -0.92 -21.59
N GLU A 354 -25.03 -0.96 -20.29
CA GLU A 354 -26.26 -0.40 -19.73
C GLU A 354 -26.36 1.11 -20.04
N LYS A 355 -27.27 1.49 -20.95
CA LYS A 355 -27.65 2.90 -21.12
C LYS A 355 -28.47 3.35 -19.91
N ASN A 356 -27.82 4.07 -18.98
CA ASN A 356 -28.46 4.58 -17.77
C ASN A 356 -29.43 5.76 -18.08
N SER A 357 -30.69 5.43 -18.43
CA SER A 357 -31.73 6.40 -18.82
C SER A 357 -32.18 7.31 -17.67
N GLU A 358 -31.94 6.93 -16.41
CA GLU A 358 -32.38 7.63 -15.21
C GLU A 358 -31.48 8.83 -14.88
N LYS A 359 -30.16 8.69 -15.08
CA LYS A 359 -29.18 9.79 -15.03
C LYS A 359 -29.64 11.01 -15.85
N ASN A 360 -30.02 10.77 -17.11
CA ASN A 360 -30.40 11.82 -18.04
C ASN A 360 -31.68 12.56 -17.61
N LYS A 361 -32.60 11.88 -16.93
CA LYS A 361 -33.80 12.51 -16.36
C LYS A 361 -33.45 13.37 -15.15
N PHE A 362 -32.58 12.88 -14.27
CA PHE A 362 -32.15 13.61 -13.07
C PHE A 362 -31.42 14.92 -13.42
N CYS A 363 -30.43 14.88 -14.31
CA CYS A 363 -29.65 16.06 -14.69
C CYS A 363 -30.56 17.16 -15.31
N LYS A 364 -31.57 16.77 -16.09
CA LYS A 364 -32.59 17.70 -16.62
C LYS A 364 -33.45 18.34 -15.53
N LYS A 365 -33.76 17.63 -14.44
CA LYS A 365 -34.49 18.19 -13.29
C LYS A 365 -33.65 19.23 -12.56
N ILE A 366 -32.38 18.93 -12.28
CA ILE A 366 -31.44 19.85 -11.63
C ILE A 366 -31.26 21.12 -12.46
N ALA A 367 -31.01 21.00 -13.77
CA ALA A 367 -30.81 22.14 -14.66
C ALA A 367 -31.99 23.15 -14.66
N LYS A 368 -33.21 22.66 -14.43
CA LYS A 368 -34.45 23.46 -14.38
C LYS A 368 -34.81 23.93 -12.96
N CYS A 369 -34.06 23.53 -11.95
CA CYS A 369 -34.34 23.87 -10.56
C CYS A 369 -34.15 25.38 -10.32
N LYS A 370 -35.05 26.00 -9.54
CA LYS A 370 -35.02 27.44 -9.23
C LYS A 370 -35.22 27.78 -7.75
N THR A 371 -35.52 26.78 -6.91
CA THR A 371 -35.90 27.03 -5.51
C THR A 371 -35.13 26.13 -4.56
N LYS A 372 -34.79 26.66 -3.38
CA LYS A 372 -34.08 25.90 -2.32
C LYS A 372 -34.81 24.63 -1.92
N LYS A 373 -36.15 24.69 -1.83
CA LYS A 373 -37.01 23.55 -1.47
C LYS A 373 -36.99 22.45 -2.54
N TYR A 374 -37.03 22.82 -3.82
CA TYR A 374 -36.97 21.82 -4.88
C TYR A 374 -35.57 21.21 -4.99
N LEU A 375 -34.51 22.02 -4.83
CA LEU A 375 -33.14 21.53 -4.79
C LEU A 375 -32.93 20.51 -3.66
N GLN A 376 -33.46 20.79 -2.47
CA GLN A 376 -33.42 19.85 -1.34
C GLN A 376 -34.03 18.49 -1.70
N LYS A 377 -35.22 18.49 -2.32
CA LYS A 377 -35.87 17.25 -2.78
C LYS A 377 -35.02 16.50 -3.81
N LEU A 378 -34.35 17.21 -4.73
CA LEU A 378 -33.47 16.57 -5.71
C LEU A 378 -32.20 15.99 -5.07
N CYS A 379 -31.64 16.63 -4.05
CA CYS A 379 -30.55 16.05 -3.27
C CYS A 379 -30.99 14.79 -2.51
N GLU A 380 -32.22 14.76 -1.99
CA GLU A 380 -32.82 13.56 -1.39
C GLU A 380 -33.05 12.44 -2.42
N GLU A 381 -33.55 12.77 -3.61
CA GLU A 381 -33.65 11.81 -4.73
C GLU A 381 -32.28 11.23 -5.10
N LEU A 382 -31.22 12.05 -5.08
CA LEU A 382 -29.85 11.61 -5.37
C LEU A 382 -29.23 10.78 -4.24
N MET A 383 -29.63 11.03 -2.98
CA MET A 383 -29.16 10.28 -1.81
C MET A 383 -29.72 8.85 -1.76
N ASP A 384 -30.92 8.63 -2.30
CA ASP A 384 -31.58 7.33 -2.26
C ASP A 384 -31.04 6.40 -3.35
N TYR A 385 -30.28 5.39 -2.92
CA TYR A 385 -29.62 4.41 -3.80
C TYR A 385 -30.59 3.59 -4.64
N HIS A 386 -31.85 3.46 -4.22
CA HIS A 386 -32.88 2.74 -4.97
C HIS A 386 -33.27 3.45 -6.28
N ASN A 387 -32.88 4.71 -6.44
CA ASN A 387 -33.14 5.46 -7.67
C ASN A 387 -32.09 5.21 -8.77
N HIS A 388 -31.03 4.44 -8.49
CA HIS A 388 -29.97 4.05 -9.46
C HIS A 388 -29.37 5.22 -10.28
N ILE A 389 -29.35 6.43 -9.70
CA ILE A 389 -28.81 7.63 -10.32
C ILE A 389 -27.30 7.66 -10.15
N ILE A 390 -26.56 7.35 -11.22
CA ILE A 390 -25.09 7.42 -11.24
C ILE A 390 -24.64 8.53 -12.20
N ILE A 391 -23.95 9.53 -11.66
CA ILE A 391 -23.39 10.64 -12.43
C ILE A 391 -21.92 10.37 -12.68
N GLN A 392 -21.59 10.16 -13.96
CA GLN A 392 -20.25 9.80 -14.43
C GLN A 392 -19.51 10.93 -15.16
N SER A 393 -20.24 11.96 -15.60
CA SER A 393 -19.67 13.05 -16.41
C SER A 393 -19.21 14.20 -15.53
N GLY A 394 -18.03 14.76 -15.83
CA GLY A 394 -17.53 15.99 -15.23
C GLY A 394 -18.49 17.16 -15.48
N ASP A 395 -18.93 17.34 -16.72
CA ASP A 395 -19.85 18.42 -17.09
C ASP A 395 -21.17 18.38 -16.31
N ASP A 396 -21.70 17.17 -16.06
CA ASP A 396 -22.91 17.00 -15.25
C ASP A 396 -22.64 17.38 -13.79
N TRP A 397 -21.49 16.97 -13.25
CA TRP A 397 -21.09 17.34 -11.89
C TRP A 397 -20.87 18.84 -11.72
N ASP A 398 -20.19 19.48 -12.68
CA ASP A 398 -19.96 20.92 -12.68
C ASP A 398 -21.29 21.68 -12.71
N MET A 399 -22.21 21.27 -13.58
CA MET A 399 -23.55 21.83 -13.67
C MET A 399 -24.34 21.68 -12.37
N ILE A 400 -24.27 20.51 -11.72
CA ILE A 400 -24.92 20.27 -10.43
C ILE A 400 -24.35 21.18 -9.35
N VAL A 401 -23.02 21.23 -9.22
CA VAL A 401 -22.34 22.07 -8.23
C VAL A 401 -22.69 23.53 -8.47
N ASP A 402 -22.61 24.01 -9.72
CA ASP A 402 -22.93 25.39 -10.07
C ASP A 402 -24.39 25.74 -9.76
N LYS A 403 -25.34 24.83 -9.99
CA LYS A 403 -26.73 25.04 -9.59
C LYS A 403 -26.95 25.06 -8.08
N VAL A 404 -26.22 24.25 -7.32
CA VAL A 404 -26.28 24.32 -5.84
C VAL A 404 -25.79 25.68 -5.36
N TYR A 405 -24.65 26.17 -5.89
CA TYR A 405 -24.15 27.50 -5.57
C TYR A 405 -25.09 28.62 -6.01
N GLU A 406 -25.69 28.54 -7.19
CA GLU A 406 -26.67 29.54 -7.67
C GLU A 406 -27.86 29.68 -6.73
N ILE A 407 -28.34 28.58 -6.18
CA ILE A 407 -29.57 28.55 -5.36
C ILE A 407 -29.28 28.79 -3.88
N ASP A 408 -28.27 28.14 -3.32
CA ASP A 408 -27.98 28.16 -1.87
C ASP A 408 -26.80 29.05 -1.48
N GLY A 409 -25.92 29.40 -2.42
CA GLY A 409 -24.74 30.25 -2.18
C GLY A 409 -23.55 29.52 -1.53
N ASN A 410 -23.60 28.21 -1.35
CA ASN A 410 -22.55 27.39 -0.74
C ASN A 410 -22.61 25.92 -1.20
N ALA A 411 -21.61 25.11 -0.82
CA ALA A 411 -21.52 23.69 -1.18
C ALA A 411 -22.21 22.72 -0.21
N ASP A 412 -22.99 23.19 0.76
CA ASP A 412 -23.40 22.41 1.94
C ASP A 412 -24.15 21.14 1.59
N LYS A 413 -25.05 21.22 0.61
CA LYS A 413 -25.83 20.08 0.15
C LYS A 413 -24.97 19.02 -0.55
N ILE A 414 -23.93 19.45 -1.27
CA ILE A 414 -22.98 18.53 -1.91
C ILE A 414 -22.09 17.87 -0.86
N LEU A 415 -21.60 18.63 0.12
CA LEU A 415 -20.79 18.07 1.22
C LEU A 415 -21.59 17.11 2.11
N ALA A 416 -22.85 17.42 2.39
CA ALA A 416 -23.76 16.52 3.12
C ALA A 416 -24.00 15.23 2.32
N TYR A 417 -24.14 15.35 1.00
CA TYR A 417 -24.27 14.18 0.13
C TYR A 417 -23.00 13.31 0.12
N MET A 418 -21.82 13.92 -0.03
CA MET A 418 -20.54 13.23 0.08
C MET A 418 -20.36 12.50 1.41
N GLU A 419 -20.80 13.13 2.51
CA GLU A 419 -20.74 12.54 3.86
C GLU A 419 -21.65 11.31 3.95
N ALA A 420 -22.87 11.38 3.40
CA ALA A 420 -23.78 10.24 3.32
C ALA A 420 -23.18 9.08 2.51
N CYS A 421 -22.40 9.40 1.48
CA CYS A 421 -21.66 8.43 0.67
C CYS A 421 -20.29 8.02 1.25
N LYS A 422 -19.96 8.43 2.49
CA LYS A 422 -18.67 8.13 3.15
C LYS A 422 -17.43 8.55 2.34
N TYR A 423 -17.59 9.53 1.45
CA TYR A 423 -16.48 10.11 0.70
C TYR A 423 -15.74 11.10 1.63
N PRO A 424 -14.38 11.18 1.60
CA PRO A 424 -13.44 10.55 0.65
C PRO A 424 -12.92 9.15 1.02
N HIS A 425 -13.31 8.58 2.16
CA HIS A 425 -12.81 7.29 2.64
C HIS A 425 -13.18 6.11 1.75
N ASP A 426 -14.45 6.01 1.36
CA ASP A 426 -14.97 4.91 0.57
C ASP A 426 -14.97 5.26 -0.92
N VAL A 427 -14.10 4.59 -1.67
CA VAL A 427 -13.96 4.76 -3.13
C VAL A 427 -14.46 3.53 -3.91
N TYR A 428 -15.01 2.51 -3.23
CA TYR A 428 -15.37 1.23 -3.86
C TYR A 428 -16.78 0.73 -3.53
N TYR A 429 -17.33 1.04 -2.35
CA TYR A 429 -18.51 0.34 -1.81
C TYR A 429 -19.78 1.19 -1.65
N THR A 430 -19.72 2.52 -1.81
CA THR A 430 -20.95 3.34 -1.73
C THR A 430 -21.63 3.51 -3.08
N SER A 431 -22.95 3.40 -3.03
CA SER A 431 -23.86 3.02 -4.10
C SER A 431 -24.05 4.02 -5.25
N ASN A 432 -23.43 5.21 -5.22
CA ASN A 432 -23.88 6.29 -6.10
C ASN A 432 -22.83 6.90 -7.03
N SER A 433 -21.50 6.79 -6.78
CA SER A 433 -20.50 7.29 -7.76
C SER A 433 -19.03 6.99 -7.37
N SER A 434 -18.23 6.46 -8.29
CA SER A 434 -16.75 6.50 -8.21
C SER A 434 -16.16 7.87 -8.63
N TYR A 435 -17.02 8.83 -8.98
CA TYR A 435 -16.67 10.10 -9.61
C TYR A 435 -16.75 11.32 -8.67
N PHE A 436 -16.89 11.10 -7.36
CA PHE A 436 -17.02 12.18 -6.35
C PHE A 436 -15.82 13.14 -6.25
N TYR A 437 -14.67 12.76 -6.80
CA TYR A 437 -13.54 13.68 -6.92
C TYR A 437 -13.83 14.88 -7.84
N MET A 438 -14.74 14.73 -8.82
CA MET A 438 -15.12 15.81 -9.74
C MET A 438 -15.87 16.95 -9.00
N PRO A 439 -16.98 16.70 -8.30
CA PRO A 439 -17.65 17.76 -7.54
C PRO A 439 -16.77 18.34 -6.43
N LEU A 440 -15.87 17.55 -5.82
CA LEU A 440 -14.89 18.08 -4.85
C LEU A 440 -13.92 19.04 -5.54
N GLY A 441 -13.39 18.66 -6.71
CA GLY A 441 -12.52 19.51 -7.52
C GLY A 441 -13.19 20.84 -7.86
N ARG A 442 -14.44 20.79 -8.35
CA ARG A 442 -15.22 22.00 -8.67
C ARG A 442 -15.47 22.89 -7.44
N ILE A 443 -15.73 22.31 -6.27
CA ILE A 443 -15.84 23.07 -5.01
C ILE A 443 -14.51 23.77 -4.68
N ILE A 444 -13.40 23.04 -4.74
CA ILE A 444 -12.06 23.57 -4.46
C ILE A 444 -11.68 24.69 -5.44
N GLU A 445 -12.01 24.55 -6.72
CA GLU A 445 -11.79 25.58 -7.72
C GLU A 445 -12.56 26.86 -7.41
N LYS A 446 -13.79 26.72 -6.91
CA LYS A 446 -14.72 27.85 -6.70
C LYS A 446 -14.45 28.63 -5.41
N GLU A 447 -14.19 27.94 -4.30
CA GLU A 447 -14.00 28.58 -2.97
C GLU A 447 -12.66 28.27 -2.29
N GLY A 448 -11.81 27.45 -2.91
CA GLY A 448 -10.59 26.94 -2.29
C GLY A 448 -10.85 25.89 -1.21
N LEU A 449 -9.78 25.49 -0.52
CA LEU A 449 -9.87 24.54 0.60
C LEU A 449 -10.27 25.28 1.88
N THR A 450 -11.54 25.70 1.97
CA THR A 450 -12.07 26.40 3.14
C THR A 450 -11.99 25.54 4.39
N THR A 451 -12.02 26.15 5.59
CA THR A 451 -12.06 25.41 6.87
C THR A 451 -13.20 24.39 6.91
N LYS A 452 -14.31 24.69 6.25
CA LYS A 452 -15.46 23.81 6.15
C LYS A 452 -15.15 22.55 5.33
N VAL A 453 -14.65 22.72 4.10
CA VAL A 453 -14.25 21.60 3.24
C VAL A 453 -13.16 20.78 3.93
N TRP A 454 -12.19 21.44 4.54
CA TRP A 454 -11.13 20.77 5.29
C TRP A 454 -11.66 19.94 6.47
N ASN A 455 -12.61 20.49 7.25
CA ASN A 455 -13.22 19.77 8.36
C ASN A 455 -14.02 18.54 7.88
N HIS A 456 -14.71 18.66 6.74
CA HIS A 456 -15.40 17.51 6.12
C HIS A 456 -14.41 16.41 5.74
N LEU A 457 -13.33 16.75 5.01
CA LEU A 457 -12.30 15.78 4.61
C LEU A 457 -11.65 15.12 5.84
N LYS A 458 -11.34 15.89 6.89
CA LYS A 458 -10.74 15.36 8.12
C LYS A 458 -11.67 14.44 8.89
N LYS A 459 -12.97 14.74 8.92
CA LYS A 459 -13.98 13.95 9.67
C LYS A 459 -14.30 12.63 8.96
N ASN A 460 -14.41 12.67 7.63
CA ASN A 460 -14.88 11.55 6.82
C ASN A 460 -13.74 10.82 6.09
N GLY A 461 -12.51 11.09 6.52
CA GLY A 461 -11.31 10.62 5.87
C GLY A 461 -10.85 9.22 6.28
N GLY A 462 -9.99 8.63 5.46
CA GLY A 462 -9.15 7.47 5.77
C GLY A 462 -8.13 7.20 4.67
N TYR A 463 -7.85 5.92 4.38
CA TYR A 463 -6.75 5.56 3.47
C TYR A 463 -6.94 6.04 2.01
N GLY A 464 -8.19 6.12 1.52
CA GLY A 464 -8.52 6.56 0.16
C GLY A 464 -8.41 8.07 -0.08
N ASP A 465 -8.23 8.88 0.97
CA ASP A 465 -8.26 10.34 0.86
C ASP A 465 -7.16 10.90 -0.02
N PHE A 466 -5.96 10.32 0.07
CA PHE A 466 -4.81 10.80 -0.67
C PHE A 466 -5.09 10.79 -2.17
N ILE A 467 -5.57 9.66 -2.70
CA ILE A 467 -5.93 9.55 -4.12
C ILE A 467 -7.18 10.38 -4.46
N SER A 468 -8.19 10.40 -3.60
CA SER A 468 -9.41 11.20 -3.79
C SER A 468 -9.11 12.70 -3.95
N ILE A 469 -8.24 13.25 -3.11
CA ILE A 469 -7.83 14.66 -3.17
C ILE A 469 -6.91 14.90 -4.38
N ILE A 470 -5.98 13.99 -4.69
CA ILE A 470 -5.15 14.09 -5.90
C ILE A 470 -6.02 14.13 -7.16
N ARG A 471 -7.02 13.24 -7.28
CA ARG A 471 -7.99 13.22 -8.39
C ARG A 471 -8.81 14.51 -8.46
N ALA A 472 -9.21 15.07 -7.32
CA ALA A 472 -9.96 16.33 -7.31
C ALA A 472 -9.11 17.51 -7.83
N TYR A 473 -7.83 17.57 -7.47
CA TYR A 473 -6.91 18.58 -8.02
C TYR A 473 -6.54 18.30 -9.48
N ASP A 474 -6.43 17.04 -9.88
CA ASP A 474 -6.19 16.65 -11.27
C ASP A 474 -7.36 17.04 -12.18
N TYR A 475 -8.59 16.83 -11.71
CA TYR A 475 -9.81 17.22 -12.42
C TYR A 475 -9.82 18.71 -12.80
N ILE A 476 -9.33 19.58 -11.91
CA ILE A 476 -9.22 21.02 -12.15
C ILE A 476 -7.84 21.43 -12.72
N ASN A 477 -7.07 20.46 -13.22
CA ASN A 477 -5.75 20.64 -13.83
C ASN A 477 -4.72 21.39 -12.95
N ASN A 478 -4.82 21.25 -11.61
CA ASN A 478 -3.89 21.89 -10.68
C ASN A 478 -2.61 21.05 -10.48
N LYS A 479 -1.75 21.05 -11.51
CA LYS A 479 -0.47 20.32 -11.53
C LYS A 479 0.36 20.54 -10.26
N LYS A 480 0.48 21.78 -9.77
CA LYS A 480 1.29 22.10 -8.59
C LYS A 480 0.84 21.33 -7.35
N MET A 481 -0.47 21.28 -7.10
CA MET A 481 -1.00 20.60 -5.93
C MET A 481 -0.97 19.08 -6.10
N CYS A 482 -1.24 18.56 -7.32
CA CYS A 482 -1.06 17.14 -7.64
C CYS A 482 0.36 16.67 -7.33
N LYS A 483 1.39 17.38 -7.82
CA LYS A 483 2.80 17.06 -7.53
C LYS A 483 3.05 17.03 -6.02
N ARG A 484 2.65 18.07 -5.30
CA ARG A 484 2.90 18.20 -3.85
C ARG A 484 2.24 17.09 -3.04
N LEU A 485 0.98 16.78 -3.33
CA LEU A 485 0.24 15.73 -2.65
C LEU A 485 0.79 14.34 -2.98
N PHE A 486 1.09 14.09 -4.26
CA PHE A 486 1.71 12.84 -4.71
C PHE A 486 3.04 12.60 -4.00
N THR A 487 3.97 13.56 -4.03
CA THR A 487 5.27 13.41 -3.36
C THR A 487 5.10 13.12 -1.87
N ARG A 488 4.16 13.80 -1.19
CA ARG A 488 3.92 13.55 0.24
C ARG A 488 3.33 12.17 0.50
N PHE A 489 2.41 11.73 -0.36
CA PHE A 489 1.81 10.40 -0.26
C PHE A 489 2.82 9.29 -0.56
N PHE A 490 3.68 9.50 -1.56
CA PHE A 490 4.77 8.59 -1.91
C PHE A 490 5.75 8.41 -0.74
N GLN A 491 6.20 9.52 -0.14
CA GLN A 491 7.07 9.50 1.05
C GLN A 491 6.43 8.78 2.23
N TYR A 492 5.12 8.93 2.41
CA TYR A 492 4.38 8.20 3.43
C TYR A 492 4.40 6.69 3.18
N CYS A 493 4.21 6.26 1.92
CA CYS A 493 4.30 4.86 1.54
C CYS A 493 5.72 4.29 1.70
N GLU A 494 6.77 5.03 1.30
CA GLU A 494 8.18 4.65 1.55
C GLU A 494 8.49 4.54 3.05
N PHE A 495 7.83 5.34 3.88
CA PHE A 495 7.97 5.22 5.32
C PHE A 495 7.25 3.98 5.87
N LEU A 496 6.07 3.65 5.34
CA LEU A 496 5.30 2.47 5.76
C LEU A 496 5.95 1.16 5.32
N VAL A 497 6.55 1.12 4.13
CA VAL A 497 7.14 -0.05 3.51
C VAL A 497 8.65 0.13 3.48
N TYR A 498 9.33 -0.58 4.38
CA TYR A 498 10.79 -0.53 4.49
C TYR A 498 11.35 -1.92 4.25
N ASP A 499 12.26 -2.01 3.29
CA ASP A 499 13.08 -3.18 3.04
C ASP A 499 14.52 -2.89 3.46
N GLU A 500 14.98 -3.67 4.44
CA GLU A 500 16.31 -3.55 5.03
C GLU A 500 17.40 -4.01 4.05
N SER A 501 17.11 -5.02 3.22
CA SER A 501 18.05 -5.63 2.28
C SER A 501 18.45 -4.68 1.14
N TYR A 502 17.60 -3.70 0.83
CA TYR A 502 17.81 -2.76 -0.26
C TYR A 502 18.52 -1.46 0.18
N TYR A 503 18.41 -1.08 1.46
CA TYR A 503 19.10 0.10 1.99
C TYR A 503 20.60 -0.15 2.18
N GLU A 504 21.01 -1.38 2.53
CA GLU A 504 22.42 -1.74 2.64
C GLU A 504 23.14 -1.72 1.28
N GLN A 505 22.44 -2.09 0.20
CA GLN A 505 22.99 -2.09 -1.18
C GLN A 505 23.19 -0.69 -1.79
N ASN A 506 22.57 0.36 -1.25
CA ASN A 506 22.72 1.74 -1.73
C ASN A 506 23.63 2.60 -0.82
N THR A 507 24.30 1.98 0.15
CA THR A 507 25.29 2.62 1.04
C THR A 507 26.73 2.14 0.80
N GLU A 508 26.95 1.24 -0.15
CA GLU A 508 28.24 0.98 -0.79
C GLU A 508 28.32 1.74 -2.12
#